data_AF-A0A3N0YPU7-F1
#
_entry.id   AF-A0A3N0YPU7-F1
#
_cell.length_a   1.000
_cell.length_b   1.000
_cell.length_c   1.000
_cell.angle_alpha   90.00
_cell.angle_beta   90.00
_cell.angle_gamma   90.00
#
_symmetry.space_group_name_H-M   'P 1'
#
loop_
_entity.id
_entity.type
_entity.pdbx_description
1 polymer ?
#
loop_
_entity_poly.entity_id
_entity_poly.type
_entity_poly.pdbx_seq_one_letter_code
_entity_poly.pdbx_strand_id
1 'polypeptide(L)'
;MEYQELTLDGFDAESSNKTSMKNTGKTVAIFLKDDYFVRGAGLPGRFKAEKVEFHWGQSNGSDGSEHSINGRRFPVEVSPS
;
A
#
# COMPACT_ATOMS: atom_id res chain seq x y z
N MET A 1 -5.61 12.32 -23.55
CA MET A 1 -4.95 13.00 -22.42
C MET A 1 -3.95 12.02 -21.88
N GLU A 2 -2.67 12.37 -21.90
CA GLU A 2 -1.62 11.52 -21.33
C GLU A 2 -1.45 11.93 -19.87
N TYR A 3 -1.60 10.97 -18.94
CA TYR A 3 -1.33 11.25 -17.54
C TYR A 3 0.17 11.32 -17.34
N GLN A 4 0.62 12.24 -16.50
CA GLN A 4 2.01 12.23 -16.04
C GLN A 4 2.34 10.87 -15.43
N GLU A 5 3.54 10.35 -15.70
CA GLU A 5 4.01 9.09 -15.12
C GLU A 5 3.97 9.12 -13.59
N LEU A 6 3.75 7.96 -12.99
CA LEU A 6 3.83 7.78 -11.55
C LEU A 6 5.27 8.01 -11.10
N THR A 7 5.47 8.91 -10.14
CA THR A 7 6.79 9.11 -9.53
C THR A 7 6.72 8.87 -8.03
N LEU A 8 7.75 8.21 -7.51
CA LEU A 8 7.90 7.80 -6.13
C LEU A 8 9.10 8.52 -5.52
N ASP A 9 8.89 9.29 -4.46
CA ASP A 9 9.97 9.92 -3.72
C ASP A 9 10.11 9.21 -2.36
N GLY A 10 11.32 8.77 -2.01
CA GLY A 10 11.65 8.13 -0.72
C GLY A 10 11.49 6.61 -0.64
N PHE A 11 10.89 5.97 -1.66
CA PHE A 11 10.61 4.53 -1.65
C PHE A 11 11.83 3.61 -1.81
N ASP A 12 12.96 4.14 -2.29
CA ASP A 12 14.22 3.39 -2.44
C ASP A 12 15.09 3.41 -1.17
N ALA A 13 14.68 4.14 -0.13
CA ALA A 13 15.41 4.24 1.12
C ALA A 13 14.94 3.17 2.12
N GLU A 14 15.85 2.73 2.99
CA GLU A 14 15.48 1.90 4.13
C GLU A 14 14.58 2.68 5.10
N SER A 15 13.55 2.02 5.62
CA SER A 15 12.65 2.62 6.61
C SER A 15 13.35 2.83 7.95
N SER A 16 13.04 3.93 8.64
CA SER A 16 13.49 4.18 10.00
C SER A 16 13.01 3.10 10.96
N ASN A 17 13.85 2.80 11.96
CA ASN A 17 13.52 1.96 13.11
C ASN A 17 12.36 2.49 13.99
N LYS A 18 11.83 3.69 13.70
CA LYS A 18 10.62 4.23 14.32
C LYS A 18 9.33 3.71 13.69
N THR A 19 9.41 3.18 12.46
CA THR A 19 8.28 2.51 11.78
C THR A 19 7.75 1.39 12.66
N SER A 20 6.44 1.34 12.83
CA SER A 20 5.81 0.41 13.76
C SER A 20 4.69 -0.37 13.11
N MET A 21 4.39 -1.54 13.68
CA MET A 21 3.34 -2.44 13.21
C MET A 21 2.35 -2.72 14.33
N LYS A 22 1.06 -2.80 13.98
CA LYS A 22 -0.02 -3.09 14.93
C LYS A 22 -1.04 -4.05 14.33
N ASN A 23 -1.40 -5.08 15.09
CA ASN A 23 -2.63 -5.82 14.85
C ASN A 23 -3.82 -4.98 15.36
N THR A 24 -4.73 -4.60 14.47
CA THR A 24 -5.89 -3.76 14.80
C THR A 24 -7.14 -4.55 15.18
N GLY A 25 -7.06 -5.89 15.13
CA GLY A 25 -8.22 -6.79 15.20
C GLY A 25 -8.95 -6.95 13.86
N LYS A 26 -8.61 -6.15 12.84
CA LYS A 26 -9.18 -6.23 11.48
C LYS A 26 -8.12 -6.44 10.41
N THR A 27 -6.92 -5.88 10.62
CA THR A 27 -5.78 -5.98 9.71
C THR A 27 -4.48 -5.88 10.51
N VAL A 28 -3.37 -6.13 9.85
CA VAL A 28 -2.06 -5.64 10.29
C VAL A 28 -1.84 -4.27 9.64
N ALA A 29 -1.63 -3.24 10.44
CA ALA A 29 -1.29 -1.90 9.96
C ALA A 29 0.19 -1.59 10.25
N ILE A 30 0.92 -1.13 9.23
CA ILE A 30 2.27 -0.57 9.36
C ILE A 30 2.15 0.95 9.32
N PHE A 31 2.54 1.62 10.40
CA PHE A 31 2.56 3.08 10.50
C PHE A 31 3.94 3.60 10.08
N LEU A 32 3.98 4.29 8.95
CA LEU A 32 5.21 4.82 8.37
C LEU A 32 5.66 6.05 9.18
N LYS A 33 6.97 6.17 9.40
CA LYS A 33 7.56 7.33 10.10
C LYS A 33 8.45 8.20 9.24
N ASP A 34 8.82 7.71 8.07
CA ASP A 34 9.58 8.47 7.09
C ASP A 34 8.65 9.11 6.06
N ASP A 35 9.26 9.87 5.16
CA ASP A 35 8.60 10.67 4.16
C ASP A 35 8.59 9.93 2.81
N TYR A 36 7.45 9.30 2.51
CA TYR A 36 7.19 8.64 1.23
C TYR A 36 6.14 9.44 0.46
N PHE A 37 6.44 9.82 -0.77
CA PHE A 37 5.52 10.61 -1.58
C PHE A 37 5.23 10.02 -2.95
N VAL A 38 4.01 10.23 -3.42
CA VAL A 38 3.53 9.85 -4.75
C VAL A 38 2.90 11.04 -5.45
N ARG A 39 3.12 11.13 -6.77
CA ARG A 39 2.51 12.12 -7.67
C ARG A 39 2.42 11.52 -9.08
N GLY A 40 1.69 12.19 -9.98
CA GLY A 40 1.40 11.68 -11.32
C GLY A 40 0.19 10.74 -11.34
N ALA A 41 0.05 9.91 -12.38
CA ALA A 41 -1.06 8.97 -12.57
C ALA A 41 -2.48 9.60 -12.46
N GLY A 42 -2.61 10.90 -12.75
CA GLY A 42 -3.87 11.64 -12.63
C GLY A 42 -4.22 12.11 -11.21
N LEU A 43 -3.32 11.95 -10.24
CA LEU A 43 -3.51 12.46 -8.87
C LEU A 43 -3.45 14.01 -8.84
N PRO A 44 -4.31 14.67 -8.05
CA PRO A 44 -4.30 16.13 -7.92
C PRO A 44 -3.20 16.60 -6.97
N GLY A 45 -1.95 16.50 -7.40
CA GLY A 45 -0.77 16.97 -6.66
C GLY A 45 0.07 15.83 -6.08
N ARG A 46 0.70 16.11 -4.93
CA ARG A 46 1.65 15.21 -4.25
C ARG A 46 1.04 14.71 -2.95
N PHE A 47 0.98 13.40 -2.79
CA PHE A 47 0.42 12.72 -1.62
C PHE A 47 1.53 12.09 -0.80
N LYS A 48 1.36 12.07 0.51
CA LYS A 48 2.29 11.44 1.46
C LYS A 48 1.65 10.16 1.98
N ALA A 49 2.39 9.04 2.00
CA ALA A 49 1.90 7.81 2.60
C ALA A 49 1.96 7.90 4.14
N GLU A 50 0.88 7.52 4.80
CA GLU A 50 0.74 7.50 6.26
C GLU A 50 0.93 6.09 6.82
N LYS A 51 0.25 5.11 6.23
CA LYS A 51 0.27 3.73 6.68
C LYS A 51 0.00 2.75 5.54
N VAL A 52 0.29 1.48 5.80
CA VAL A 52 -0.01 0.36 4.91
C VAL A 52 -0.84 -0.68 5.67
N GLU A 53 -1.89 -1.18 5.05
CA GLU A 53 -2.79 -2.21 5.59
C GLU A 53 -2.79 -3.45 4.69
N PHE A 54 -3.08 -4.62 5.27
CA PHE A 54 -3.03 -5.91 4.58
C PHE A 54 -4.38 -6.60 4.59
N HIS A 55 -4.72 -7.25 3.47
CA HIS A 55 -5.88 -8.13 3.32
C HIS A 55 -5.39 -9.48 2.82
N TRP A 56 -5.82 -10.59 3.43
CA TRP A 56 -5.32 -11.93 3.10
C TRP A 56 -6.40 -13.00 3.21
N GLY A 57 -6.18 -14.11 2.52
CA GLY A 57 -7.09 -15.25 2.49
C GLY A 57 -6.94 -16.19 3.68
N GLN A 58 -7.86 -17.14 3.81
CA GLN A 58 -7.93 -18.02 4.98
C GLN A 58 -6.77 -19.03 5.08
N SER A 59 -6.38 -19.67 3.98
CA SER A 59 -5.36 -20.74 4.01
C SER A 59 -4.79 -21.06 2.62
N ASN A 60 -3.61 -21.67 2.56
CA ASN A 60 -3.00 -22.22 1.33
C ASN A 60 -2.96 -21.27 0.12
N GLY A 61 -2.80 -19.97 0.37
CA GLY A 61 -2.80 -18.96 -0.70
C GLY A 61 -4.16 -18.74 -1.36
N SER A 62 -5.25 -19.04 -0.65
CA SER A 62 -6.62 -18.74 -1.09
C SER A 62 -6.84 -17.24 -1.32
N ASP A 63 -7.86 -16.90 -2.09
CA ASP A 63 -8.28 -15.53 -2.38
C ASP A 63 -8.37 -14.64 -1.13
N GLY A 64 -7.65 -13.52 -1.15
CA GLY A 64 -7.54 -12.57 -0.04
C GLY A 64 -7.51 -11.10 -0.44
N SER A 65 -7.27 -10.80 -1.71
CA SER A 65 -7.35 -9.43 -2.24
C SER A 65 -8.78 -8.91 -2.19
N GLU A 66 -8.95 -7.61 -1.97
CA GLU A 66 -10.26 -6.94 -2.06
C GLU A 66 -10.62 -6.68 -3.52
N HIS A 67 -9.65 -6.20 -4.31
CA HIS A 67 -9.76 -5.98 -5.74
C HIS A 67 -9.50 -7.27 -6.54
N SER A 68 -9.89 -7.26 -7.82
CA SER A 68 -9.65 -8.36 -8.77
C SER A 68 -9.41 -7.82 -10.17
N ILE A 69 -8.71 -8.60 -11.00
CA ILE A 69 -8.49 -8.29 -12.42
C ILE A 69 -9.13 -9.40 -13.24
N ASN A 70 -10.13 -9.07 -14.05
CA ASN A 70 -10.89 -10.04 -14.85
C ASN A 70 -11.45 -11.21 -14.01
N GLY A 71 -11.90 -10.93 -12.79
CA GLY A 71 -12.43 -11.93 -11.85
C GLY A 71 -11.38 -12.73 -11.09
N ARG A 72 -10.09 -12.59 -11.40
CA ARG A 72 -9.01 -13.23 -10.65
C ARG A 72 -8.65 -12.42 -9.40
N ARG A 73 -8.73 -13.05 -8.23
CA ARG A 73 -8.21 -12.53 -6.95
C ARG A 73 -6.78 -13.02 -6.69
N PHE A 74 -6.13 -12.36 -5.75
CA PHE A 74 -4.77 -12.67 -5.31
C PHE A 74 -4.77 -13.06 -3.83
N PRO A 75 -3.75 -13.78 -3.34
CA PRO A 75 -3.73 -14.28 -1.96
C PRO A 75 -3.65 -13.19 -0.90
N VAL A 76 -3.00 -12.07 -1.23
CA VAL A 76 -2.80 -10.91 -0.36
C VAL A 76 -2.93 -9.64 -1.19
N GLU A 77 -3.54 -8.61 -0.62
CA GLU A 77 -3.51 -7.23 -1.11
C GLU A 77 -2.93 -6.31 -0.05
N VAL A 78 -2.14 -5.33 -0.51
CA VAL A 78 -1.49 -4.33 0.32
C VAL A 78 -2.05 -2.97 -0.07
N SER A 79 -2.67 -2.28 0.88
CA SER A 79 -3.39 -1.02 0.66
C SER A 79 -2.66 0.12 1.37
N PRO A 80 -2.08 1.10 0.63
CA PRO A 80 -1.56 2.32 1.23
C PRO A 80 -2.70 3.29 1.56
N SER A 81 -2.48 4.11 2.59
CA SER A 81 -3.33 5.26 2.92
C SER A 81 -2.49 6.48 3.26
#